data_AF-F7V703-F1
#
_entry.id   AF-F7V703-F1
#
_cell.length_a   1.000
_cell.length_b   1.000
_cell.length_c   1.000
_cell.angle_alpha   90.00
_cell.angle_beta   90.00
_cell.angle_gamma   90.00
#
_symmetry.space_group_name_H-M   'P 1'
#
loop_
_entity.id
_entity.type
_entity.pdbx_description
1 polymer ?
#
loop_
_entity_poly.entity_id
_entity_poly.type
_entity_poly.pdbx_seq_one_letter_code
_entity_poly.pdbx_strand_id
1 'polypeptide(L)' 'MVIISDCTDCKNLGNYEEGKGMPCQAFPEGIPSEWFLKGNPKEVKECSNGIGFEPYESEEEANNGKK' A
#
# COMPACT_ATOMS: atom_id res chain seq x y z
N MET A 1 -17.78 -7.32 -8.67
CA MET A 1 -16.50 -7.82 -8.15
C MET A 1 -15.83 -6.63 -7.47
N VAL A 2 -15.67 -6.66 -6.15
CA VAL A 2 -14.92 -5.63 -5.43
C VAL A 2 -13.47 -6.10 -5.39
N ILE A 3 -12.55 -5.33 -5.97
CA ILE A 3 -11.12 -5.64 -5.92
C ILE A 3 -10.54 -4.80 -4.78
N ILE A 4 -10.11 -5.46 -3.71
CA ILE A 4 -9.40 -4.82 -2.61
C ILE A 4 -7.91 -5.02 -2.87
N SER A 5 -7.17 -3.93 -3.02
CA SER A 5 -5.74 -3.98 -3.28
C SER A 5 -4.98 -4.50 -2.06
N ASP A 6 -4.01 -5.40 -2.27
CA ASP A 6 -3.07 -5.83 -1.23
C ASP A 6 -2.29 -4.64 -0.63
N CYS A 7 -2.15 -3.53 -1.37
CA CYS A 7 -1.55 -2.31 -0.85
C CYS A 7 -2.22 -1.84 0.45
N THR A 8 -3.52 -2.12 0.62
CA THR A 8 -4.28 -1.74 1.82
C THR A 8 -3.90 -2.52 3.08
N ASP A 9 -3.16 -3.62 2.93
CA ASP A 9 -2.59 -4.41 4.04
C ASP A 9 -1.11 -4.10 4.28
N CYS A 10 -0.53 -3.14 3.55
CA CYS A 10 0.91 -2.83 3.61
C CYS A 10 1.20 -1.69 4.59
N LYS A 11 2.18 -1.88 5.49
CA LYS A 11 2.68 -0.83 6.41
C LYS A 11 3.24 0.40 5.69
N ASN A 12 3.70 0.22 4.45
CA ASN A 12 4.24 1.31 3.62
C ASN A 12 3.16 2.18 2.96
N LEU A 13 1.87 1.81 3.05
CA LEU A 13 0.75 2.62 2.57
C LEU A 13 0.21 3.48 3.71
N GLY A 14 0.31 4.80 3.55
CA GLY A 14 -0.26 5.76 4.51
C GLY A 14 -1.73 6.05 4.26
N ASN A 15 -2.30 6.85 5.15
CA ASN A 15 -3.69 7.31 5.06
C ASN A 15 -3.93 8.24 3.87
N TYR A 16 -5.16 8.25 3.37
CA TYR A 16 -5.58 9.24 2.39
C TYR A 16 -5.41 10.66 2.94
N GLU A 17 -4.57 11.44 2.28
CA GLU A 17 -4.41 12.88 2.49
C GLU A 17 -5.20 13.62 1.42
N GLU A 18 -6.10 14.52 1.83
CA GLU A 18 -6.89 15.34 0.89
C GLU A 18 -5.95 16.16 -0.02
N GLY A 19 -6.15 16.05 -1.34
CA GLY A 19 -5.33 16.71 -2.36
C GLY A 19 -4.01 16.01 -2.70
N LYS A 20 -3.60 14.98 -1.95
CA LYS A 20 -2.37 14.19 -2.22
C LYS A 20 -2.61 12.70 -2.48
N GLY A 21 -3.78 12.17 -2.12
CA GLY A 21 -4.10 10.76 -2.28
C GLY A 21 -3.53 9.90 -1.16
N MET A 22 -3.32 8.60 -1.41
CA MET A 22 -2.68 7.70 -0.45
C MET A 22 -1.16 7.68 -0.68
N PRO A 23 -0.36 8.22 0.25
CA PRO A 23 1.09 8.22 0.12
C PRO A 23 1.62 6.80 0.31
N CYS A 24 2.66 6.45 -0.44
CA CYS A 24 3.35 5.18 -0.27
C CYS A 24 4.86 5.39 -0.36
N GLN A 25 5.62 4.79 0.55
CA GLN A 25 7.08 4.96 0.57
C GLN A 25 7.75 4.42 -0.70
N ALA A 26 7.20 3.37 -1.30
CA ALA A 26 7.66 2.81 -2.57
C ALA A 26 7.33 3.72 -3.78
N PHE A 27 6.26 4.51 -3.67
CA PHE A 27 5.74 5.38 -4.73
C PHE A 27 5.57 6.82 -4.23
N PRO A 28 6.66 7.57 -4.02
CA PRO A 28 6.61 8.93 -3.48
C PRO A 28 5.85 9.90 -4.39
N GLU A 29 5.79 9.64 -5.69
CA GLU A 29 5.02 10.44 -6.67
C GLU A 29 3.55 10.00 -6.79
N GLY A 30 3.14 8.96 -6.03
CA GLY A 30 1.81 8.37 -6.08
C GLY A 30 1.80 6.99 -6.73
N ILE A 31 0.97 6.10 -6.20
CA ILE A 31 0.83 4.73 -6.72
C ILE A 31 0.10 4.78 -8.07
N PRO A 32 0.66 4.20 -9.16
CA PRO A 32 -0.04 4.08 -10.43
C PRO A 32 -1.37 3.32 -10.26
N SER A 33 -2.47 3.84 -10.78
CA SER A 33 -3.80 3.24 -10.58
C SER A 33 -3.89 1.79 -11.10
N GLU A 34 -3.20 1.47 -12.20
CA GLU A 34 -3.14 0.09 -12.69
C GLU A 34 -2.39 -0.84 -11.73
N TRP A 35 -1.29 -0.37 -11.14
CA TRP A 35 -0.57 -1.13 -10.10
C TRP A 35 -1.41 -1.30 -8.84
N PHE A 36 -2.12 -0.25 -8.41
CA PHE A 36 -2.99 -0.35 -7.23
C PHE A 36 -4.14 -1.34 -7.45
N LEU A 37 -4.71 -1.41 -8.66
CA LEU A 37 -5.88 -2.25 -8.95
C LEU A 37 -5.52 -3.69 -9.36
N LYS A 38 -4.39 -3.90 -10.04
CA LYS A 38 -4.03 -5.20 -10.63
C LYS A 38 -2.68 -5.73 -10.17
N GLY A 39 -1.90 -4.93 -9.45
CA GLY A 39 -0.62 -5.34 -8.91
C GLY A 39 -0.80 -6.27 -7.72
N ASN A 40 0.19 -7.16 -7.54
CA ASN A 40 0.25 -8.09 -6.42
C ASN A 40 1.51 -7.82 -5.59
N PRO A 41 1.51 -6.77 -4.74
CA PRO A 41 2.61 -6.45 -3.82
C PRO A 41 3.13 -7.66 -3.04
N LYS A 42 2.25 -8.57 -2.63
CA LYS A 42 2.58 -9.78 -1.87
C LYS A 42 3.41 -10.80 -2.67
N GLU A 43 3.30 -10.80 -3.99
CA GLU A 43 3.98 -11.77 -4.87
C GLU A 43 5.27 -11.23 -5.48
N VAL A 44 5.42 -9.90 -5.56
CA VAL A 44 6.67 -9.28 -6.03
C VAL A 44 7.69 -9.19 -4.91
N LYS A 45 8.96 -9.44 -5.23
CA LYS A 45 10.07 -9.28 -4.26
C LYS A 45 10.18 -7.84 -3.76
N GLU A 46 10.04 -6.88 -4.68
CA GLU A 46 10.18 -5.45 -4.42
C GLU A 46 9.14 -4.70 -5.25
N CYS A 47 8.53 -3.68 -4.64
CA CYS A 47 7.80 -2.63 -5.35
C CYS A 47 8.81 -1.61 -5.91
N SER A 48 8.36 -0.38 -6.18
CA SER A 48 9.25 0.70 -6.59
C SER A 48 10.20 1.12 -5.45
N ASN A 49 11.30 1.77 -5.84
CA ASN A 49 12.34 2.28 -4.93
C ASN A 49 13.03 1.22 -4.04
N GLY A 50 12.99 -0.06 -4.44
CA GLY A 50 13.62 -1.16 -3.70
C GLY A 50 12.91 -1.52 -2.38
N ILE A 51 11.63 -1.14 -2.24
CA ILE A 51 10.84 -1.39 -1.03
C ILE A 51 9.94 -2.60 -1.26
N GLY A 52 10.07 -3.63 -0.43
CA GLY A 52 9.21 -4.81 -0.44
C GLY A 52 7.84 -4.56 0.22
N PHE A 53 6.90 -5.48 -0.03
CA PHE A 53 5.64 -5.50 0.71
C PHE A 53 5.89 -5.91 2.17
N GLU A 54 5.34 -5.15 3.11
CA GLU A 54 5.43 -5.44 4.54
C GLU A 54 4.02 -5.48 5.13
N PRO A 55 3.47 -6.67 5.47
CA PRO A 55 2.14 -6.77 6.06
C PRO A 55 2.11 -6.29 7.51
N TYR A 56 0.93 -5.89 7.98
CA TYR A 56 0.65 -5.82 9.41
C TYR A 56 0.67 -7.23 10.03
N GLU A 57 1.29 -7.42 11.20
CA GLU A 57 1.37 -8.73 11.84
C GLU A 57 0.09 -9.06 12.61
N SER A 58 -0.74 -8.06 12.90
CA SER A 58 -2.03 -8.21 13.57
C SER A 58 -3.06 -7.17 13.11
N GLU A 59 -4.34 -7.48 13.33
CA GLU A 59 -5.45 -6.54 13.07
C GLU A 59 -5.32 -5.26 13.93
N GLU A 60 -4.77 -5.37 15.14
CA GLU A 60 -4.57 -4.22 16.03
C GLU A 60 -3.53 -3.23 15.45
N GLU A 61 -2.46 -3.74 14.87
CA GLU A 61 -1.49 -2.92 14.14
C GLU A 61 -2.08 -2.32 12.87
N ALA A 62 -2.89 -3.08 12.12
CA ALA A 62 -3.53 -2.58 10.90
C ALA A 62 -4.48 -1.40 11.18
N ASN A 63 -5.18 -1.42 12.32
CA ASN A 63 -6.08 -0.34 12.73
C ASN A 63 -5.34 0.89 13.26
N ASN A 64 -4.17 0.72 13.91
CA ASN A 64 -3.38 1.83 14.41
C ASN A 64 -2.45 2.45 13.36
N GLY A 65 -1.97 1.67 12.39
CA GLY A 65 -1.18 2.17 11.26
C GLY A 65 -1.97 3.02 10.26
N LYS A 66 -3.30 2.93 10.31
CA LYS A 66 -4.25 3.70 9.49
C LYS A 66 -4.90 4.87 10.25
N LYS A 67 -4.32 5.30 11.38
CA LYS A 67 -4.88 6.33 12.26
C LYS A 67 -4.37 7.73 11.97
#